data_AF-A0A7S2SHY6-F1
#
_entry.id   AF-A0A7S2SHY6-F1
#
_cell.length_a   1.000
_cell.length_b   1.000
_cell.length_c   1.000
_cell.angle_alpha   90.00
_cell.angle_beta   90.00
_cell.angle_gamma   90.00
#
_symmetry.space_group_name_H-M   'P 1'
#
loop_
_entity.id
_entity.type
_entity.pdbx_description
1 polymer ?
#
loop_
_entity_poly.entity_id
_entity_poly.type
_entity_poly.pdbx_seq_one_letter_code
_entity_poly.pdbx_strand_id
1 'polypeptide(L)'
;ENVKLVFETEDLNNASPATVSRAGIIYISETDLDWGPVLESWICRQQETHIPILRELFTRYIKESDFFKAFGRMFDPVIKRSRISSVVSCFTLLQQLSTKARLSDSPSDVELELERLFLFAFVWTFGGLLEHDERKKFDKFVRALNPKACFPKPANGDDSIFNYCLNLPDTEWVKWVVPEWGLAEKNKANVDLFHENFSGLLVPTLDGTRAMYILG
;
A
#
# COMPACT_ATOMS: atom_id res chain seq x y z
N GLU A 1 27.66 15.14 -36.53
CA GLU A 1 27.28 15.56 -35.17
C GLU A 1 25.82 15.24 -34.80
N ASN A 2 25.18 14.25 -35.45
CA ASN A 2 23.74 14.01 -35.31
C ASN A 2 23.36 12.86 -34.36
N VAL A 3 24.31 12.33 -33.59
CA VAL A 3 24.06 11.20 -32.67
C VAL A 3 24.54 11.56 -31.28
N LYS A 4 23.66 11.44 -30.29
CA LYS A 4 23.95 11.55 -28.87
C LYS A 4 23.70 10.19 -28.22
N LEU A 5 24.63 9.75 -27.39
CA LEU A 5 24.51 8.54 -26.55
C LEU A 5 24.20 8.99 -25.13
N VAL A 6 23.12 8.47 -24.56
CA VAL A 6 22.69 8.75 -23.19
C VAL A 6 22.57 7.42 -22.46
N PHE A 7 23.10 7.39 -21.23
CA PHE A 7 22.99 6.27 -20.32
C PHE A 7 22.26 6.74 -19.07
N GLU A 8 21.27 5.96 -18.64
CA GLU A 8 20.58 6.14 -17.35
C GLU A 8 21.06 5.02 -16.43
N THR A 9 21.82 5.38 -15.39
CA THR A 9 22.46 4.44 -14.46
C THR A 9 22.21 4.90 -13.03
N GLU A 10 21.94 3.97 -12.12
CA GLU A 10 21.71 4.27 -10.70
C GLU A 10 22.99 4.74 -10.00
N ASP A 11 24.12 4.06 -10.25
CA ASP A 11 25.43 4.45 -9.72
C ASP A 11 26.56 4.17 -10.72
N LEU A 12 27.73 4.77 -10.43
CA LEU A 12 28.97 4.61 -11.19
C LEU A 12 30.07 3.95 -10.36
N ASN A 13 29.71 3.23 -9.28
CA ASN A 13 30.67 2.71 -8.29
C ASN A 13 31.69 1.74 -8.89
N ASN A 14 31.34 1.09 -9.99
CA ASN A 14 32.18 0.12 -10.69
C ASN A 14 32.83 0.68 -11.97
N ALA A 15 32.68 1.97 -12.26
CA ALA A 15 33.26 2.59 -13.42
C ALA A 15 34.64 3.18 -13.11
N SER A 16 35.63 2.88 -13.97
CA SER A 16 36.96 3.49 -13.81
C SER A 16 36.90 5.01 -14.06
N PRO A 17 37.72 5.83 -13.38
CA PRO A 17 37.81 7.27 -13.64
C PRO A 17 38.07 7.59 -15.12
N ALA A 18 38.85 6.76 -15.81
CA ALA A 18 39.16 6.89 -17.23
C ALA A 18 37.96 6.59 -18.15
N THR A 19 36.96 5.85 -17.68
CA THR A 19 35.71 5.59 -18.40
C THR A 19 34.78 6.79 -18.27
N VAL A 20 34.59 7.28 -17.05
CA VAL A 20 33.63 8.37 -16.76
C VAL A 20 34.13 9.74 -17.20
N SER A 21 35.45 9.96 -17.31
CA SER A 21 36.02 11.24 -17.77
C SER A 21 35.73 11.59 -19.23
N ARG A 22 35.22 10.63 -20.01
CA ARG A 22 34.89 10.80 -21.44
C ARG A 22 33.43 11.17 -21.69
N ALA A 23 32.60 11.22 -20.65
CA ALA A 23 31.20 11.59 -20.72
C ALA A 23 30.90 12.81 -19.84
N GLY A 24 29.93 13.62 -20.26
CA GLY A 24 29.32 14.62 -19.36
C GLY A 24 28.43 13.90 -18.34
N ILE A 25 28.64 14.15 -17.05
CA ILE A 25 27.85 13.55 -15.98
C ILE A 25 26.82 14.57 -15.51
N ILE A 26 25.55 14.20 -15.57
CA ILE A 26 24.45 14.96 -14.96
C ILE A 26 24.03 14.17 -13.73
N TYR A 27 24.31 14.73 -12.54
CA TYR A 27 23.83 14.16 -11.28
C TYR A 27 22.45 14.70 -10.97
N ILE A 28 21.51 13.80 -10.68
CA ILE A 28 20.16 14.13 -10.26
C ILE A 28 20.02 13.68 -8.81
N SER A 29 19.76 14.62 -7.89
CA SER A 29 19.54 14.27 -6.49
C SER A 29 18.18 13.60 -6.30
N GLU A 30 18.09 12.66 -5.36
CA GLU A 30 16.80 12.07 -4.93
C GLU A 30 15.81 13.11 -4.38
N THR A 31 16.31 14.28 -3.97
CA THR A 31 15.46 15.39 -3.51
C THR A 31 14.89 16.22 -4.65
N ASP A 32 15.52 16.19 -5.84
CA ASP A 32 15.13 17.02 -6.98
C ASP A 32 13.91 16.42 -7.71
N LEU A 33 13.79 15.09 -7.70
CA LEU A 33 12.68 14.31 -8.28
C LEU A 33 12.07 13.38 -7.23
N ASP A 34 11.53 13.96 -6.17
CA ASP A 34 10.90 13.19 -5.09
C ASP A 34 9.48 12.69 -5.47
N TRP A 35 8.79 12.06 -4.53
CA TRP A 35 7.43 11.51 -4.72
C TRP A 35 6.36 12.56 -5.07
N GLY A 36 6.57 13.85 -4.75
CA GLY A 36 5.55 14.91 -4.86
C GLY A 36 4.98 15.11 -6.28
N PRO A 37 5.83 15.38 -7.30
CA PRO A 37 5.36 15.55 -8.68
C PRO A 37 4.67 14.30 -9.26
N VAL A 38 5.13 13.10 -8.91
CA VAL A 38 4.51 11.84 -9.34
C VAL A 38 3.12 11.69 -8.74
N LEU A 39 2.99 11.99 -7.45
CA LEU A 39 1.70 11.97 -6.77
C LEU A 39 0.73 12.99 -7.36
N GLU A 40 1.15 14.25 -7.53
CA GLU A 40 0.27 15.29 -8.07
C GLU A 40 -0.19 14.97 -9.50
N SER A 41 0.70 14.41 -10.34
CA SER A 41 0.35 13.93 -11.68
C SER A 41 -0.71 12.83 -11.66
N TRP A 42 -0.65 11.92 -10.68
CA TRP A 42 -1.67 10.88 -10.49
C TRP A 42 -3.00 11.45 -9.97
N ILE A 43 -2.95 12.36 -8.99
CA ILE A 43 -4.14 13.02 -8.41
C ILE A 43 -4.89 13.80 -9.50
N CYS A 44 -4.21 14.60 -10.31
CA CYS A 44 -4.84 15.41 -11.37
C CYS A 44 -5.51 14.60 -12.49
N ARG A 45 -5.33 13.27 -12.53
CA ARG A 45 -6.02 12.36 -13.47
C ARG A 45 -7.25 11.70 -12.88
N GLN A 46 -7.56 11.93 -11.61
CA GLN A 46 -8.72 11.38 -10.92
C GLN A 46 -9.98 12.20 -11.26
N GLN A 47 -11.15 11.69 -10.86
CA GLN A 47 -12.42 12.42 -10.99
C GLN A 47 -12.35 13.76 -10.25
N GLU A 48 -12.95 14.82 -10.82
CA GLU A 48 -12.86 16.18 -10.28
C GLU A 48 -13.29 16.29 -8.81
N THR A 49 -14.29 15.51 -8.41
CA THR A 49 -14.79 15.39 -7.04
C THR A 49 -13.78 14.74 -6.08
N HIS A 50 -12.95 13.81 -6.58
CA HIS A 50 -11.97 13.07 -5.78
C HIS A 50 -10.67 13.85 -5.56
N ILE A 51 -10.30 14.69 -6.52
CA ILE A 51 -9.06 15.48 -6.52
C ILE A 51 -8.82 16.23 -5.18
N PRO A 52 -9.76 17.05 -4.67
CA PRO A 52 -9.53 17.79 -3.42
C PRO A 52 -9.36 16.84 -2.21
N ILE A 53 -10.17 15.78 -2.15
CA ILE A 53 -10.17 14.79 -1.06
C ILE A 53 -8.83 14.06 -1.02
N LEU A 54 -8.39 13.50 -2.15
CA LEU A 54 -7.13 12.77 -2.25
C LEU A 54 -5.94 13.67 -1.95
N ARG A 55 -5.93 14.92 -2.45
CA ARG A 55 -4.86 15.88 -2.17
C ARG A 55 -4.77 16.18 -0.68
N GLU A 56 -5.89 16.37 0.00
CA GLU A 56 -5.92 16.60 1.44
C GLU A 56 -5.39 15.39 2.22
N LEU A 57 -5.85 14.18 1.89
CA LEU A 57 -5.44 12.94 2.55
C LEU A 57 -3.92 12.73 2.43
N PHE A 58 -3.35 12.78 1.23
CA PHE A 58 -1.90 12.62 1.05
C PHE A 58 -1.11 13.75 1.72
N THR A 59 -1.60 14.99 1.66
CA THR A 59 -0.93 16.13 2.31
C THR A 59 -0.87 15.93 3.82
N ARG A 60 -1.99 15.57 4.45
CA ARG A 60 -2.08 15.31 5.90
C ARG A 60 -1.19 14.16 6.33
N TYR A 61 -1.31 13.01 5.68
CA TYR A 61 -0.67 11.77 6.14
C TYR A 61 0.80 11.64 5.75
N ILE A 62 1.27 12.30 4.68
CA ILE A 62 2.66 12.21 4.24
C ILE A 62 3.43 13.51 4.48
N LYS A 63 2.90 14.65 4.02
CA LYS A 63 3.63 15.92 3.99
C LYS A 63 3.64 16.62 5.35
N GLU A 64 2.47 16.88 5.92
CA GLU A 64 2.31 17.63 7.18
C GLU A 64 2.79 16.83 8.39
N SER A 65 2.70 15.51 8.33
CA SER A 65 3.18 14.60 9.38
C SER A 65 4.70 14.36 9.36
N ASP A 66 5.43 14.87 8.35
CA ASP A 66 6.84 14.54 8.08
C ASP A 66 7.05 13.00 8.07
N PHE A 67 6.10 12.29 7.44
CA PHE A 67 5.90 10.85 7.62
C PHE A 67 7.16 10.04 7.40
N PHE A 68 7.88 10.27 6.29
CA PHE A 68 9.06 9.47 5.95
C PHE A 68 10.18 9.59 6.99
N LYS A 69 10.32 10.77 7.61
CA LYS A 69 11.31 11.00 8.67
C LYS A 69 10.87 10.35 9.98
N ALA A 70 9.60 10.46 10.33
CA ALA A 70 9.05 9.77 11.50
C ALA A 70 9.16 8.24 11.32
N PHE A 71 8.76 7.74 10.16
CA PHE A 71 8.76 6.33 9.83
C PHE A 71 10.17 5.72 9.92
N GLY A 72 11.16 6.33 9.27
CA GLY A 72 12.55 5.87 9.32
C GLY A 72 13.25 6.00 10.68
N ARG A 73 12.66 6.71 11.64
CA ARG A 73 13.16 6.81 13.03
C ARG A 73 12.49 5.82 13.97
N MET A 74 11.24 5.48 13.71
CA MET A 74 10.37 4.75 14.64
C MET A 74 10.20 3.28 14.29
N PHE A 75 10.46 2.90 13.05
CA PHE A 75 10.18 1.56 12.53
C PHE A 75 11.36 1.02 11.73
N ASP A 76 11.51 -0.31 11.74
CA ASP A 76 12.56 -1.05 11.01
C ASP A 76 11.94 -1.95 9.92
N PRO A 77 11.66 -1.41 8.71
CA PRO A 77 11.03 -2.19 7.67
C PRO A 77 11.94 -3.33 7.17
N VAL A 78 11.36 -4.52 7.01
CA VAL A 78 12.06 -5.74 6.56
C VAL A 78 12.72 -5.56 5.19
N ILE A 79 12.15 -4.69 4.34
CA ILE A 79 12.66 -4.37 3.01
C ILE A 79 12.85 -2.85 2.88
N LYS A 80 14.05 -2.43 2.47
CA LYS A 80 14.32 -1.04 2.12
C LYS A 80 13.59 -0.66 0.84
N ARG A 81 12.82 0.43 0.88
CA ARG A 81 12.07 0.97 -0.27
C ARG A 81 12.34 2.46 -0.41
N SER A 82 12.44 2.93 -1.65
CA SER A 82 12.50 4.36 -1.92
C SER A 82 11.17 5.04 -1.57
N ARG A 83 11.22 6.33 -1.24
CA ARG A 83 10.03 7.12 -0.90
C ARG A 83 9.03 7.14 -2.06
N ILE A 84 9.53 7.36 -3.29
CA ILE A 84 8.74 7.33 -4.52
C ILE A 84 8.07 5.98 -4.77
N SER A 85 8.79 4.85 -4.64
CA SER A 85 8.20 3.51 -4.81
C SER A 85 7.10 3.23 -3.80
N SER A 86 7.26 3.73 -2.57
CA SER A 86 6.26 3.58 -1.52
C SER A 86 4.99 4.40 -1.81
N VAL A 87 5.12 5.66 -2.23
CA VAL A 87 3.96 6.49 -2.63
C VAL A 87 3.26 5.90 -3.85
N VAL A 88 4.01 5.43 -4.84
CA VAL A 88 3.46 4.76 -6.03
C VAL A 88 2.67 3.52 -5.62
N SER A 89 3.23 2.66 -4.78
CA SER A 89 2.54 1.47 -4.28
C SER A 89 1.23 1.83 -3.56
N CYS A 90 1.24 2.90 -2.76
CA CYS A 90 0.07 3.37 -2.02
C CYS A 90 -1.07 3.79 -2.96
N PHE A 91 -0.80 4.65 -3.95
CA PHE A 91 -1.85 5.07 -4.87
C PHE A 91 -2.25 3.96 -5.85
N THR A 92 -1.34 3.02 -6.20
CA THR A 92 -1.68 1.86 -7.02
C THR A 92 -2.65 0.95 -6.30
N LEU A 93 -2.40 0.63 -5.02
CA LEU A 93 -3.32 -0.16 -4.21
C LEU A 93 -4.66 0.57 -4.04
N LEU A 94 -4.64 1.87 -3.75
CA LEU A 94 -5.84 2.70 -3.68
C LEU A 94 -6.65 2.65 -4.99
N GLN A 95 -5.99 2.78 -6.14
CA GLN A 95 -6.63 2.69 -7.45
C GLN A 95 -7.30 1.33 -7.64
N GLN A 96 -6.60 0.24 -7.33
CA GLN A 96 -7.15 -1.13 -7.44
C GLN A 96 -8.39 -1.30 -6.57
N LEU A 97 -8.35 -0.87 -5.30
CA LEU A 97 -9.50 -0.93 -4.40
C LEU A 97 -10.65 -0.07 -4.91
N SER A 98 -10.36 1.13 -5.41
CA SER A 98 -11.36 2.04 -5.98
C SER A 98 -12.05 1.47 -7.22
N THR A 99 -11.36 0.69 -8.06
CA THR A 99 -12.00 0.01 -9.21
C THR A 99 -12.96 -1.11 -8.81
N LYS A 100 -12.77 -1.70 -7.63
CA LYS A 100 -13.63 -2.76 -7.09
C LYS A 100 -14.74 -2.20 -6.20
N ALA A 101 -14.58 -0.97 -5.71
CA ALA A 101 -15.56 -0.30 -4.87
C ALA A 101 -16.66 0.36 -5.70
N ARG A 102 -17.86 0.44 -5.14
CA ARG A 102 -18.98 1.21 -5.70
C ARG A 102 -19.04 2.56 -4.99
N LEU A 103 -18.28 3.52 -5.52
CA LEU A 103 -18.25 4.87 -4.94
C LEU A 103 -19.56 5.61 -5.21
N SER A 104 -20.02 6.33 -4.19
CA SER A 104 -21.23 7.15 -4.22
C SER A 104 -21.00 8.45 -4.99
N ASP A 105 -22.05 8.98 -5.63
CA ASP A 105 -22.02 10.31 -6.27
C ASP A 105 -22.21 11.46 -5.24
N SER A 106 -22.63 11.11 -4.03
CA SER A 106 -22.87 12.05 -2.93
C SER A 106 -21.53 12.58 -2.37
N PRO A 107 -21.33 13.91 -2.29
CA PRO A 107 -20.05 14.48 -1.84
C PRO A 107 -19.59 14.06 -0.44
N SER A 108 -20.53 13.87 0.50
CA SER A 108 -20.17 13.44 1.86
C SER A 108 -19.81 11.96 1.93
N ASP A 109 -20.50 11.14 1.13
CA ASP A 109 -20.34 9.69 1.17
C ASP A 109 -19.06 9.29 0.45
N VAL A 110 -18.76 9.93 -0.69
CA VAL A 110 -17.51 9.69 -1.44
C VAL A 110 -16.27 10.12 -0.64
N GLU A 111 -16.36 11.18 0.17
CA GLU A 111 -15.27 11.60 1.06
C GLU A 111 -14.95 10.51 2.09
N LEU A 112 -15.99 9.96 2.71
CA LEU A 112 -15.86 8.87 3.67
C LEU A 112 -15.33 7.58 3.03
N GLU A 113 -15.86 7.20 1.89
CA GLU A 113 -15.46 6.01 1.12
C GLU A 113 -13.99 6.11 0.69
N LEU A 114 -13.57 7.24 0.12
CA LEU A 114 -12.19 7.50 -0.28
C LEU A 114 -11.24 7.56 0.91
N GLU A 115 -11.66 8.15 2.05
CA GLU A 115 -10.85 8.12 3.27
C GLU A 115 -10.58 6.68 3.70
N ARG A 116 -11.60 5.81 3.75
CA ARG A 116 -11.42 4.41 4.15
C ARG A 116 -10.51 3.64 3.20
N LEU A 117 -10.71 3.79 1.89
CA LEU A 117 -9.86 3.17 0.87
C LEU A 117 -8.40 3.65 0.99
N PHE A 118 -8.19 4.95 1.16
CA PHE A 118 -6.88 5.55 1.38
C PHE A 118 -6.21 4.99 2.64
N LEU A 119 -6.94 4.95 3.77
CA LEU A 119 -6.44 4.46 5.05
C LEU A 119 -5.99 3.00 4.95
N PHE A 120 -6.79 2.15 4.30
CA PHE A 120 -6.40 0.78 4.04
C PHE A 120 -5.13 0.70 3.20
N ALA A 121 -5.10 1.42 2.06
CA ALA A 121 -3.97 1.40 1.14
C ALA A 121 -2.68 1.91 1.81
N PHE A 122 -2.77 2.99 2.58
CA PHE A 122 -1.66 3.57 3.33
C PHE A 122 -1.12 2.59 4.36
N VAL A 123 -2.00 2.03 5.20
CA VAL A 123 -1.58 1.13 6.28
C VAL A 123 -0.95 -0.14 5.73
N TRP A 124 -1.51 -0.74 4.68
CA TRP A 124 -0.94 -1.95 4.09
C TRP A 124 0.32 -1.69 3.27
N THR A 125 0.50 -0.49 2.70
CA THR A 125 1.72 -0.13 1.97
C THR A 125 2.92 0.02 2.90
N PHE A 126 2.75 0.72 4.02
CA PHE A 126 3.85 1.01 4.95
C PHE A 126 3.96 -0.03 6.06
N GLY A 127 2.83 -0.39 6.67
CA GLY A 127 2.77 -1.40 7.73
C GLY A 127 2.94 -2.84 7.23
N GLY A 128 2.72 -3.10 5.95
CA GLY A 128 3.03 -4.39 5.32
C GLY A 128 4.52 -4.71 5.33
N LEU A 129 5.39 -3.70 5.46
CA LEU A 129 6.84 -3.86 5.57
C LEU A 129 7.30 -4.15 7.00
N LEU A 130 6.39 -4.09 7.98
CA LEU A 130 6.71 -4.22 9.40
C LEU A 130 6.34 -5.61 9.93
N GLU A 131 7.08 -6.03 10.95
CA GLU A 131 6.80 -7.24 11.72
C GLU A 131 5.60 -7.05 12.67
N HIS A 132 5.07 -8.15 13.20
CA HIS A 132 3.84 -8.16 14.01
C HIS A 132 3.83 -7.14 15.17
N ASP A 133 4.92 -7.03 15.93
CA ASP A 133 4.98 -6.15 17.09
C ASP A 133 5.11 -4.67 16.71
N GLU A 134 5.78 -4.39 15.59
CA GLU A 134 5.87 -3.04 15.04
C GLU A 134 4.57 -2.57 14.41
N ARG A 135 3.78 -3.48 13.81
CA ARG A 135 2.43 -3.19 13.32
C ARG A 135 1.51 -2.64 14.41
N LYS A 136 1.61 -3.13 15.65
CA LYS A 136 0.86 -2.58 16.79
C LYS A 136 1.29 -1.15 17.14
N LYS A 137 2.58 -0.84 17.06
CA LYS A 137 3.10 0.52 17.25
C LYS A 137 2.67 1.43 16.11
N PHE A 138 2.68 0.91 14.89
CA PHE A 138 2.29 1.63 13.68
C PHE A 138 0.79 1.96 13.68
N ASP A 139 -0.08 1.03 14.09
CA ASP A 139 -1.51 1.30 14.28
C ASP A 139 -1.74 2.51 15.21
N LYS A 140 -1.08 2.54 16.37
CA LYS A 140 -1.15 3.68 17.30
C LYS A 140 -0.63 4.98 16.68
N PHE A 141 0.48 4.91 15.95
CA PHE A 141 1.07 6.06 15.28
C PHE A 141 0.12 6.64 14.23
N VAL A 142 -0.43 5.83 13.32
CA VAL A 142 -1.31 6.31 12.26
C VAL A 142 -2.63 6.85 12.82
N ARG A 143 -3.20 6.21 13.85
CA ARG A 143 -4.40 6.73 14.55
C ARG A 143 -4.14 8.08 15.22
N ALA A 144 -2.91 8.34 15.68
CA ALA A 144 -2.54 9.62 16.26
C ALA A 144 -2.39 10.74 15.22
N LEU A 145 -2.11 10.42 13.94
CA LEU A 145 -2.02 11.41 12.87
C LEU A 145 -3.37 12.09 12.58
N ASN A 146 -4.46 11.34 12.71
CA ASN A 146 -5.82 11.87 12.58
C ASN A 146 -6.78 11.15 13.53
N PRO A 147 -7.04 11.70 14.73
CA PRO A 147 -7.95 11.10 15.71
C PRO A 147 -9.41 11.00 15.23
N LYS A 148 -9.78 11.76 14.18
CA LYS A 148 -11.11 11.75 13.59
C LYS A 148 -11.23 10.81 12.39
N ALA A 149 -10.13 10.17 11.98
CA ALA A 149 -10.12 9.26 10.85
C ALA A 149 -11.09 8.09 11.04
N CYS A 150 -11.70 7.66 9.95
CA CYS A 150 -12.66 6.56 9.93
C CYS A 150 -12.00 5.17 10.01
N PHE A 151 -11.15 4.94 11.02
CA PHE A 151 -10.58 3.63 11.32
C PHE A 151 -11.58 2.67 11.97
N PRO A 152 -11.41 1.35 11.80
CA PRO A 152 -12.20 0.38 12.55
C PRO A 152 -11.91 0.54 14.04
N LYS A 153 -12.98 0.50 14.84
CA LYS A 153 -12.87 0.46 16.30
C LYS A 153 -12.41 -0.94 16.70
N PRO A 154 -11.36 -1.08 17.53
CA PRO A 154 -10.95 -2.37 18.06
C PRO A 154 -12.14 -3.04 18.77
N ALA A 155 -12.52 -4.24 18.33
CA ALA A 155 -13.59 -5.00 18.97
C ALA A 155 -13.13 -5.49 20.36
N ASN A 156 -11.85 -5.85 20.45
CA ASN A 156 -11.14 -6.23 21.67
C ASN A 156 -9.94 -5.28 21.85
N GLY A 157 -9.48 -5.07 23.10
CA GLY A 157 -8.37 -4.14 23.42
C GLY A 157 -7.03 -4.41 22.72
N ASP A 158 -6.87 -5.59 22.11
CA ASP A 158 -5.68 -6.02 21.37
C ASP A 158 -5.83 -5.98 19.83
N ASP A 159 -7.03 -5.71 19.29
CA ASP A 159 -7.24 -5.67 17.85
C ASP A 159 -6.59 -4.41 17.24
N SER A 160 -5.80 -4.59 16.19
CA SER A 160 -5.19 -3.53 15.39
C SER A 160 -5.92 -3.35 14.07
N ILE A 161 -5.64 -2.28 13.32
CA ILE A 161 -6.19 -2.11 11.96
C ILE A 161 -5.89 -3.31 11.02
N PHE A 162 -4.78 -4.03 11.23
CA PHE A 162 -4.40 -5.21 10.43
C PHE A 162 -5.31 -6.42 10.64
N ASN A 163 -6.24 -6.35 11.60
CA ASN A 163 -7.28 -7.35 11.83
C ASN A 163 -8.54 -7.09 10.99
N TYR A 164 -8.59 -6.01 10.20
CA TYR A 164 -9.74 -5.62 9.39
C TYR A 164 -9.39 -5.44 7.91
N CYS A 165 -10.39 -5.60 7.06
CA CYS A 165 -10.39 -5.26 5.64
C CYS A 165 -11.62 -4.45 5.26
N LEU A 166 -11.69 -4.00 4.01
CA LEU A 166 -12.86 -3.30 3.48
C LEU A 166 -13.75 -4.27 2.70
N ASN A 167 -15.04 -4.26 3.00
CA ASN A 167 -16.04 -4.84 2.12
C ASN A 167 -16.22 -3.91 0.91
N LEU A 168 -15.55 -4.21 -0.20
CA LEU A 168 -15.37 -3.27 -1.32
C LEU A 168 -16.68 -2.71 -1.90
N PRO A 169 -17.79 -3.45 -2.01
CA PRO A 169 -19.07 -2.88 -2.44
C PRO A 169 -19.57 -1.71 -1.58
N ASP A 170 -19.34 -1.75 -0.26
CA ASP A 170 -19.88 -0.79 0.71
C ASP A 170 -18.79 0.09 1.34
N THR A 171 -17.51 -0.21 1.08
CA THR A 171 -16.32 0.35 1.74
C THR A 171 -16.31 0.26 3.27
N GLU A 172 -17.15 -0.58 3.86
CA GLU A 172 -17.24 -0.74 5.30
C GLU A 172 -16.13 -1.64 5.85
N TRP A 173 -15.65 -1.32 7.05
CA TRP A 173 -14.63 -2.13 7.72
C TRP A 173 -15.24 -3.41 8.29
N VAL A 174 -14.66 -4.54 7.90
CA VAL A 174 -15.05 -5.87 8.38
C VAL A 174 -13.82 -6.59 8.92
N LYS A 175 -14.00 -7.45 9.93
CA LYS A 175 -12.89 -8.26 10.46
C LYS A 175 -12.48 -9.29 9.40
N TRP A 176 -11.18 -9.57 9.28
CA TRP A 176 -10.73 -10.66 8.41
C TRP A 176 -11.37 -11.98 8.88
N VAL A 177 -11.98 -12.69 7.94
CA VAL A 177 -12.52 -14.03 8.14
C VAL A 177 -11.76 -14.98 7.23
N VAL A 178 -11.22 -16.06 7.81
CA VAL A 178 -10.66 -17.15 7.02
C VAL A 178 -11.84 -17.88 6.38
N PRO A 179 -11.88 -18.02 5.04
CA PRO A 179 -12.92 -18.81 4.39
C PRO A 179 -12.97 -20.20 5.02
N GLU A 180 -14.17 -20.70 5.33
CA GLU A 180 -14.33 -22.06 5.81
C GLU A 180 -13.75 -23.01 4.75
N TRP A 181 -12.65 -23.66 5.08
CA TRP A 181 -12.07 -24.66 4.21
C TRP A 181 -12.95 -25.90 4.27
N GLY A 182 -13.51 -26.29 3.14
CA GLY A 182 -14.39 -27.45 2.99
C GLY A 182 -13.68 -28.79 3.23
N LEU A 183 -13.33 -29.07 4.48
CA LEU A 183 -13.09 -30.42 5.01
C LEU A 183 -14.16 -30.84 6.02
N ALA A 184 -15.25 -30.06 6.09
CA ALA A 184 -16.36 -30.31 7.00
C ALA A 184 -17.16 -31.58 6.67
N GLU A 185 -16.93 -32.22 5.52
CA GLU A 185 -17.37 -33.59 5.29
C GLU A 185 -16.16 -34.46 4.97
N LYS A 186 -15.96 -35.49 5.80
CA LYS A 186 -15.04 -36.62 5.56
C LYS A 186 -15.52 -37.46 4.38
N ASN A 187 -15.69 -36.85 3.21
CA ASN A 187 -16.08 -37.55 1.99
C ASN A 187 -14.83 -37.94 1.22
N LYS A 188 -14.83 -39.19 0.75
CA LYS A 188 -13.76 -39.84 -0.01
C LYS A 188 -13.22 -38.98 -1.19
N ALA A 189 -14.10 -38.17 -1.79
CA ALA A 189 -13.80 -37.24 -2.86
C ALA A 189 -12.72 -36.18 -2.51
N ASN A 190 -12.63 -35.75 -1.25
CA ASN A 190 -11.59 -34.79 -0.84
C ASN A 190 -10.21 -35.46 -0.84
N VAL A 191 -10.12 -36.71 -0.39
CA VAL A 191 -8.88 -37.51 -0.40
C VAL A 191 -8.39 -37.75 -1.83
N ASP A 192 -9.31 -38.02 -2.76
CA ASP A 192 -8.97 -38.20 -4.18
C ASP A 192 -8.46 -36.89 -4.82
N LEU A 193 -9.03 -35.73 -4.46
CA LEU A 193 -8.51 -34.40 -4.82
C LEU A 193 -7.08 -34.14 -4.31
N PHE A 194 -6.74 -34.58 -3.10
CA PHE A 194 -5.36 -34.52 -2.58
C PHE A 194 -4.39 -35.38 -3.40
N HIS A 195 -4.86 -36.50 -3.96
CA HIS A 195 -4.04 -37.39 -4.79
C HIS A 195 -3.88 -36.88 -6.24
N GLU A 196 -4.89 -36.23 -6.80
CA GLU A 196 -4.88 -35.77 -8.20
C GLU A 196 -4.21 -34.40 -8.41
N ASN A 197 -4.26 -33.49 -7.43
CA ASN A 197 -3.69 -32.14 -7.57
C ASN A 197 -3.05 -31.60 -6.29
N PHE A 198 -2.16 -32.39 -5.70
CA PHE A 198 -1.43 -32.01 -4.49
C PHE A 198 -0.64 -30.70 -4.64
N SER A 199 -0.05 -30.46 -5.81
CA SER A 199 0.77 -29.27 -6.09
C SER A 199 -0.03 -27.97 -6.18
N GLY A 200 -1.33 -28.04 -6.51
CA GLY A 200 -2.23 -26.88 -6.59
C GLY A 200 -3.02 -26.60 -5.31
N LEU A 201 -2.84 -27.42 -4.27
CA LEU A 201 -3.62 -27.30 -3.05
C LEU A 201 -3.15 -26.10 -2.20
N LEU A 202 -4.07 -25.16 -1.96
CA LEU A 202 -3.87 -24.05 -1.03
C LEU A 202 -4.80 -24.21 0.16
N VAL A 203 -4.23 -24.38 1.36
CA VAL A 203 -4.98 -24.33 2.61
C VAL A 203 -5.24 -22.86 2.92
N PRO A 204 -6.50 -22.40 3.00
CA PRO A 204 -6.80 -21.02 3.31
C PRO A 204 -6.37 -20.72 4.75
N THR A 205 -5.38 -19.85 4.87
CA THR A 205 -4.93 -19.27 6.13
C THR A 205 -5.29 -17.80 6.14
N LEU A 206 -5.28 -17.18 7.33
CA LEU A 206 -5.52 -15.75 7.46
C LEU A 206 -4.55 -14.92 6.59
N ASP A 207 -3.28 -15.32 6.56
CA ASP A 207 -2.26 -14.62 5.76
C ASP A 207 -2.46 -14.86 4.25
N GLY A 208 -2.90 -16.07 3.86
CA GLY A 208 -3.33 -16.35 2.50
C GLY A 208 -4.51 -15.47 2.07
N THR A 209 -5.55 -15.35 2.91
CA THR A 209 -6.71 -14.49 2.64
C THR A 209 -6.30 -13.02 2.48
N ARG A 210 -5.43 -12.52 3.36
CA ARG A 210 -4.88 -11.15 3.27
C ARG A 210 -4.11 -10.92 1.99
N ALA A 211 -3.20 -11.83 1.65
CA ALA A 211 -2.39 -11.74 0.44
C ALA A 211 -3.26 -11.74 -0.82
N MET A 212 -4.23 -12.65 -0.91
CA MET A 212 -5.16 -12.73 -2.04
C MET A 212 -5.99 -11.45 -2.21
N TYR A 213 -6.47 -10.88 -1.10
CA TYR A 213 -7.22 -9.62 -1.14
C TYR A 213 -6.40 -8.46 -1.71
N ILE A 214 -5.13 -8.34 -1.29
CA ILE A 214 -4.23 -7.25 -1.71
C ILE A 214 -3.76 -7.44 -3.15
N LEU A 215 -3.47 -8.68 -3.56
CA LEU A 215 -2.97 -8.98 -4.90
C LEU A 215 -4.01 -8.80 -6.00
N GLY A 216 -5.30 -8.94 -5.66
CA GLY A 216 -6.38 -8.63 -6.56
C GLY A 216 -7.11 -9.85 -7.09
#